data_AF-A0A7C6B5K6-F1
#
_entry.id   AF-A0A7C6B5K6-F1
#
_cell.length_a   1.000
_cell.length_b   1.000
_cell.length_c   1.000
_cell.angle_alpha   90.00
_cell.angle_beta   90.00
_cell.angle_gamma   90.00
#
_symmetry.space_group_name_H-M   'P 1'
#
loop_
_entity.id
_entity.type
_entity.pdbx_description
1 polymer ?
#
loop_
_entity_poly.entity_id
_entity_poly.type
_entity_poly.pdbx_seq_one_letter_code
_entity_poly.pdbx_strand_id
1 'polypeptide(L)'
;MPIGSLGELGSILARKYAPSYGITIVGEEKFDVKAPDVTAQLAKLKTLKPQALFSFCTGEPAALVARNMAQMNMNIPVLVSHGNANPGFLKLVSNVNVPIIIPAGRAAAPDAIPDSDPCKKVITVFNKRHIAKFNEPANYYSAEMVDAIAIIAEVLKTTRDSAGEKLRDGIENL
;
A
#
# COMPACT_ATOMS: atom_id res chain seq x y z
N MET A 1 12.19 -4.68 -8.67
CA MET A 1 12.15 -4.64 -7.20
C MET A 1 13.24 -3.72 -6.66
N PRO A 2 12.99 -2.96 -5.58
CA PRO A 2 14.06 -2.26 -4.88
C PRO A 2 15.06 -3.26 -4.27
N ILE A 3 16.32 -2.87 -4.12
CA ILE A 3 17.28 -3.64 -3.32
C ILE A 3 16.97 -3.38 -1.83
N GLY A 4 16.73 -4.44 -1.07
CA GLY A 4 16.37 -4.39 0.35
C GLY A 4 15.19 -5.29 0.69
N SER A 5 14.82 -5.32 1.97
CA SER A 5 13.86 -6.26 2.55
C SER A 5 12.50 -6.27 1.85
N LEU A 6 11.94 -5.10 1.52
CA LEU A 6 10.68 -5.01 0.78
C LEU A 6 10.79 -5.63 -0.61
N GLY A 7 11.86 -5.35 -1.35
CA GLY A 7 12.01 -5.92 -2.69
C GLY A 7 12.23 -7.42 -2.67
N GLU A 8 13.00 -7.92 -1.70
CA GLU A 8 13.19 -9.36 -1.49
C GLU A 8 11.87 -10.06 -1.15
N LEU A 9 11.12 -9.52 -0.19
CA LEU A 9 9.81 -10.02 0.16
C LEU A 9 8.85 -9.98 -1.04
N GLY A 10 8.86 -8.89 -1.81
CA GLY A 10 8.04 -8.72 -3.01
C GLY A 10 8.34 -9.80 -4.05
N SER A 11 9.62 -10.05 -4.34
CA SER A 11 10.04 -11.11 -5.25
C SER A 11 9.62 -12.50 -4.77
N ILE A 12 9.78 -12.80 -3.47
CA ILE A 12 9.39 -14.09 -2.88
C ILE A 12 7.88 -14.31 -3.02
N LEU A 13 7.07 -13.31 -2.63
CA LEU A 13 5.61 -13.42 -2.68
C LEU A 13 5.12 -13.51 -4.14
N ALA A 14 5.69 -12.72 -5.05
CA ALA A 14 5.34 -12.78 -6.47
C ALA A 14 5.59 -14.18 -7.05
N ARG A 15 6.78 -14.75 -6.86
CA ARG A 15 7.10 -16.11 -7.36
C ARG A 15 6.22 -17.19 -6.73
N LYS A 16 5.87 -17.02 -5.45
CA LYS A 16 5.00 -17.97 -4.74
C LYS A 16 3.57 -17.95 -5.27
N TYR A 17 2.97 -16.78 -5.44
CA TYR A 17 1.53 -16.65 -5.69
C TYR A 17 1.17 -16.40 -7.15
N ALA A 18 2.03 -15.80 -7.98
CA ALA A 18 1.69 -15.53 -9.38
C ALA A 18 1.18 -16.79 -10.13
N PRO A 19 1.79 -17.98 -9.98
CA PRO A 19 1.30 -19.19 -10.66
C PRO A 19 -0.13 -19.58 -10.25
N SER A 20 -0.52 -19.42 -8.98
CA SER A 20 -1.87 -19.79 -8.52
C SER A 20 -2.96 -18.88 -9.07
N TYR A 21 -2.60 -17.69 -9.56
CA TYR A 21 -3.50 -16.75 -10.22
C TYR A 21 -3.37 -16.76 -11.75
N GLY A 22 -2.64 -17.73 -12.33
CA GLY A 22 -2.39 -17.79 -13.77
C GLY A 22 -1.52 -16.65 -14.31
N ILE A 23 -0.73 -16.00 -13.45
CA ILE A 23 0.17 -14.90 -13.82
C ILE A 23 1.55 -15.46 -14.12
N THR A 24 2.09 -15.15 -15.30
CA THR A 24 3.47 -15.49 -15.68
C THR A 24 4.40 -14.33 -15.40
N ILE A 25 5.48 -14.57 -14.64
CA ILE A 25 6.55 -13.60 -14.45
C ILE A 25 7.48 -13.69 -15.66
N VAL A 26 7.42 -12.69 -16.55
CA VAL A 26 8.22 -12.66 -17.78
C VAL A 26 9.66 -12.20 -17.55
N GLY A 27 9.91 -11.44 -16.48
CA GLY A 27 11.24 -10.95 -16.11
C GLY A 27 11.24 -10.21 -14.77
N GLU A 28 12.43 -9.99 -14.23
CA GLU A 28 12.64 -9.34 -12.93
C GLU A 28 13.95 -8.55 -12.96
N GLU A 29 13.91 -7.30 -12.48
CA GLU A 29 15.09 -6.44 -12.34
C GLU A 29 15.16 -5.87 -10.93
N LYS A 30 16.35 -5.46 -10.52
CA LYS A 30 16.61 -4.81 -9.23
C LYS A 30 17.13 -3.39 -9.42
N PHE A 31 16.78 -2.49 -8.50
CA PHE A 31 17.28 -1.11 -8.49
C PHE A 31 17.59 -0.64 -7.06
N ASP A 32 18.59 0.23 -6.92
CA ASP A 32 18.89 0.89 -5.64
C ASP A 32 17.81 1.94 -5.35
N VAL A 33 17.27 1.97 -4.13
CA VAL A 33 16.26 2.95 -3.71
C VAL A 33 16.78 4.39 -3.73
N LYS A 34 18.10 4.60 -3.75
CA LYS A 34 18.76 5.89 -3.91
C LYS A 34 19.16 6.19 -5.36
N ALA A 35 18.88 5.31 -6.30
CA ALA A 35 19.18 5.55 -7.71
C ALA A 35 18.41 6.79 -8.18
N PRO A 36 19.05 7.69 -8.95
CA PRO A 36 18.35 8.83 -9.54
C PRO A 36 17.46 8.43 -10.72
N ASP A 37 17.66 7.22 -11.25
CA ASP A 37 17.05 6.73 -12.48
C ASP A 37 16.95 5.19 -12.49
N VAL A 38 15.90 4.64 -13.12
CA VAL A 38 15.68 3.20 -13.31
C VAL A 38 15.35 2.81 -14.76
N THR A 39 15.62 3.69 -15.74
CA THR A 39 15.24 3.47 -17.16
C THR A 39 15.94 2.25 -17.76
N ALA A 40 17.17 1.94 -17.37
CA ALA A 40 17.90 0.78 -17.88
C ALA A 40 17.22 -0.55 -17.52
N GLN A 41 16.74 -0.67 -16.28
CA GLN A 41 15.96 -1.81 -15.80
C GLN A 41 14.62 -1.89 -16.53
N LEU A 42 13.91 -0.77 -16.61
CA LEU A 42 12.63 -0.69 -17.32
C LEU A 42 12.76 -1.03 -18.81
N ALA A 43 13.87 -0.64 -19.46
CA ALA A 43 14.12 -0.93 -20.87
C ALA A 43 14.24 -2.43 -21.12
N LYS A 44 14.98 -3.15 -20.25
CA LYS A 44 15.07 -4.61 -20.30
C LYS A 44 13.71 -5.28 -20.07
N LEU A 45 12.93 -4.81 -19.09
CA LEU A 45 11.59 -5.36 -18.86
C LEU A 45 10.65 -5.07 -20.03
N LYS A 46 10.75 -3.91 -20.68
CA LYS A 46 9.91 -3.52 -21.82
C LYS A 46 10.06 -4.46 -23.02
N THR A 47 11.25 -5.02 -23.28
CA THR A 47 11.46 -5.97 -24.39
C THR A 47 10.68 -7.28 -24.20
N LEU A 48 10.38 -7.63 -22.94
CA LEU A 48 9.61 -8.81 -22.55
C LEU A 48 8.09 -8.60 -22.67
N LYS A 49 7.66 -7.39 -23.06
CA LYS A 49 6.25 -7.01 -23.29
C LYS A 49 5.32 -7.37 -22.11
N PRO A 50 5.64 -6.98 -20.86
CA PRO A 50 4.78 -7.24 -19.72
C PRO A 50 3.44 -6.50 -19.86
N GLN A 51 2.39 -7.07 -19.26
CA GLN A 51 1.06 -6.44 -19.18
C GLN A 51 0.90 -5.55 -17.94
N ALA A 52 1.75 -5.74 -16.94
CA ALA A 52 1.80 -4.94 -15.72
C ALA A 52 3.21 -5.03 -15.12
N LEU A 53 3.59 -4.06 -14.30
CA LEU A 53 4.77 -4.14 -13.45
C LEU A 53 4.37 -4.27 -11.99
N PHE A 54 5.20 -4.98 -11.21
CA PHE A 54 5.09 -5.03 -9.77
C PHE A 54 6.39 -4.52 -9.16
N SER A 55 6.32 -3.44 -8.38
CA SER A 55 7.44 -2.86 -7.67
C SER A 55 7.06 -2.65 -6.20
N PHE A 56 7.46 -3.58 -5.34
CA PHE A 56 7.13 -3.51 -3.92
C PHE A 56 8.05 -2.52 -3.18
N CYS A 57 7.74 -1.24 -3.31
CA CYS A 57 8.40 -0.10 -2.66
C CYS A 57 7.39 0.96 -2.23
N THR A 58 7.84 1.93 -1.44
CA THR A 58 7.04 3.03 -0.89
C THR A 58 7.71 4.38 -1.11
N GLY A 59 6.92 5.45 -1.21
CA GLY A 59 7.40 6.82 -1.28
C GLY A 59 8.13 7.15 -2.58
N GLU A 60 9.22 7.92 -2.47
CA GLU A 60 9.97 8.44 -3.62
C GLU A 60 10.48 7.35 -4.59
N PRO A 61 11.03 6.20 -4.13
CA PRO A 61 11.38 5.10 -5.02
C PRO A 61 10.22 4.56 -5.86
N ALA A 62 8.99 4.53 -5.32
CA ALA A 62 7.81 4.11 -6.08
C ALA A 62 7.38 5.17 -7.10
N ALA A 63 7.44 6.45 -6.73
CA ALA A 63 7.18 7.55 -7.64
C ALA A 63 8.22 7.62 -8.78
N LEU A 64 9.50 7.35 -8.49
CA LEU A 64 10.57 7.26 -9.49
C LEU A 64 10.27 6.22 -10.56
N VAL A 65 9.89 5.00 -10.16
CA VAL A 65 9.50 3.93 -11.11
C VAL A 65 8.38 4.41 -12.04
N ALA A 66 7.32 5.01 -11.47
CA ALA A 66 6.18 5.47 -12.26
C ALA A 66 6.55 6.65 -13.19
N ARG A 67 7.36 7.61 -12.73
CA ARG A 67 7.86 8.72 -13.56
C ARG A 67 8.68 8.22 -14.74
N ASN A 68 9.61 7.30 -14.50
CA ASN A 68 10.46 6.76 -15.55
C ASN A 68 9.65 5.90 -16.54
N MET A 69 8.64 5.15 -16.07
CA MET A 69 7.67 4.49 -16.96
C MET A 69 6.96 5.50 -17.87
N ALA A 70 6.49 6.62 -17.32
CA ALA A 70 5.82 7.68 -18.08
C ALA A 70 6.76 8.29 -19.14
N GLN A 71 7.99 8.64 -18.76
CA GLN A 71 9.02 9.15 -19.68
C GLN A 71 9.31 8.19 -20.85
N MET A 72 9.23 6.88 -20.58
CA MET A 72 9.47 5.82 -21.56
C MET A 72 8.21 5.40 -22.33
N ASN A 73 7.08 6.09 -22.15
CA ASN A 73 5.78 5.76 -22.72
C ASN A 73 5.35 4.30 -22.43
N MET A 74 5.57 3.85 -21.20
CA MET A 74 5.12 2.54 -20.72
C MET A 74 3.73 2.65 -20.08
N ASN A 75 2.69 2.56 -20.92
CA ASN A 75 1.30 2.80 -20.51
C ASN A 75 0.59 1.58 -19.86
N ILE A 76 1.37 0.66 -19.28
CA ILE A 76 0.85 -0.49 -18.52
C ILE A 76 0.74 -0.15 -17.03
N PRO A 77 -0.16 -0.80 -16.27
CA PRO A 77 -0.26 -0.54 -14.84
C PRO A 77 1.01 -0.94 -14.07
N VAL A 78 1.32 -0.18 -13.03
CA VAL A 78 2.31 -0.54 -12.01
C VAL A 78 1.65 -0.73 -10.65
N LEU A 79 1.82 -1.92 -10.08
CA LEU A 79 1.42 -2.25 -8.72
C LEU A 79 2.54 -1.88 -7.75
N VAL A 80 2.20 -1.11 -6.71
CA VAL A 80 3.13 -0.70 -5.64
C VAL A 80 2.59 -1.09 -4.26
N SER A 81 3.40 -0.90 -3.21
CA SER A 81 3.01 -1.26 -1.83
C SER A 81 1.82 -0.44 -1.33
N HIS A 82 1.04 -1.03 -0.42
CA HIS A 82 -0.04 -0.37 0.34
C HIS A 82 0.44 0.84 1.15
N GLY A 83 1.73 0.90 1.51
CA GLY A 83 2.32 2.06 2.19
C GLY A 83 2.25 3.37 1.35
N ASN A 84 1.85 3.28 0.09
CA ASN A 84 1.60 4.44 -0.77
C ASN A 84 0.14 4.95 -0.71
N ALA A 85 -0.75 4.31 0.05
CA ALA A 85 -2.15 4.71 0.20
C ALA A 85 -2.30 5.93 1.15
N ASN A 86 -1.62 7.02 0.82
CA ASN A 86 -1.59 8.24 1.61
C ASN A 86 -1.52 9.51 0.74
N PRO A 87 -1.95 10.68 1.26
CA PRO A 87 -1.94 11.94 0.50
C PRO A 87 -0.54 12.39 0.03
N GLY A 88 0.53 12.04 0.75
CA GLY A 88 1.89 12.39 0.37
C GLY A 88 2.30 11.72 -0.94
N PHE A 89 2.02 10.43 -1.10
CA PHE A 89 2.31 9.73 -2.35
C PHE A 89 1.49 10.26 -3.52
N LEU A 90 0.20 10.57 -3.33
CA LEU A 90 -0.62 11.19 -4.37
C LEU A 90 -0.01 12.49 -4.92
N LYS A 91 0.61 13.30 -4.05
CA LYS A 91 1.35 14.51 -4.48
C LYS A 91 2.59 14.18 -5.31
N LEU A 92 3.34 13.13 -4.95
CA LEU A 92 4.53 12.72 -5.70
C LEU A 92 4.21 12.27 -7.14
N VAL A 93 3.01 11.71 -7.35
CA VAL A 93 2.60 11.14 -8.63
C VAL A 93 1.52 11.96 -9.35
N SER A 94 1.20 13.17 -8.88
CA SER A 94 0.06 13.96 -9.38
C SER A 94 0.14 14.28 -10.88
N ASN A 95 1.35 14.33 -11.43
CA ASN A 95 1.63 14.63 -12.84
C ASN A 95 2.14 13.41 -13.61
N VAL A 96 2.03 12.20 -13.05
CA VAL A 96 2.52 10.97 -13.66
C VAL A 96 1.39 10.28 -14.40
N ASN A 97 1.52 10.19 -15.73
CA ASN A 97 0.49 9.60 -16.58
C ASN A 97 0.73 8.09 -16.82
N VAL A 98 0.73 7.31 -15.74
CA VAL A 98 0.79 5.84 -15.76
C VAL A 98 -0.26 5.32 -14.77
N PRO A 99 -1.00 4.23 -15.09
CA PRO A 99 -1.92 3.65 -14.13
C PRO A 99 -1.15 3.08 -12.93
N ILE A 100 -1.38 3.61 -11.74
CA ILE A 100 -0.76 3.12 -10.50
C ILE A 100 -1.83 2.38 -9.68
N ILE A 101 -1.54 1.13 -9.35
CA ILE A 101 -2.41 0.29 -8.52
C ILE A 101 -1.79 0.23 -7.11
N ILE A 102 -2.59 0.54 -6.11
CA ILE A 102 -2.19 0.52 -4.70
C ILE A 102 -3.23 -0.31 -3.93
N PRO A 103 -2.84 -1.44 -3.31
CA PRO A 103 -3.70 -2.13 -2.37
C PRO A 103 -3.98 -1.20 -1.18
N ALA A 104 -5.23 -0.97 -0.83
CA ALA A 104 -5.60 -0.08 0.26
C ALA A 104 -6.81 -0.61 1.03
N GLY A 105 -6.90 -0.25 2.31
CA GLY A 105 -8.11 -0.45 3.10
C GLY A 105 -9.23 0.50 2.66
N ARG A 106 -10.47 0.15 2.99
CA ARG A 106 -11.68 0.92 2.63
C ARG A 106 -11.62 2.38 3.10
N ALA A 107 -10.93 2.65 4.20
CA ALA A 107 -10.74 3.99 4.74
C ALA A 107 -10.00 4.95 3.80
N ALA A 108 -9.26 4.45 2.80
CA ALA A 108 -8.61 5.29 1.81
C ALA A 108 -9.59 5.91 0.79
N ALA A 109 -10.80 5.37 0.66
CA ALA A 109 -11.85 5.90 -0.21
C ALA A 109 -13.25 5.81 0.44
N PRO A 110 -13.52 6.60 1.51
CA PRO A 110 -14.77 6.49 2.27
C PRO A 110 -16.04 6.67 1.42
N ASP A 111 -15.97 7.52 0.40
CA ASP A 111 -17.11 7.84 -0.47
C ASP A 111 -17.42 6.72 -1.47
N ALA A 112 -16.47 5.82 -1.73
CA ALA A 112 -16.66 4.66 -2.60
C ALA A 112 -17.26 3.45 -1.89
N ILE A 113 -17.48 3.53 -0.57
CA ILE A 113 -18.00 2.42 0.23
C ILE A 113 -19.54 2.32 0.02
N PRO A 114 -20.08 1.14 -0.35
CA PRO A 114 -21.53 0.93 -0.45
C PRO A 114 -22.27 1.19 0.87
N ASP A 115 -23.50 1.71 0.81
CA ASP A 115 -24.31 1.96 2.01
C ASP A 115 -24.66 0.70 2.81
N SER A 116 -24.68 -0.46 2.15
CA SER A 116 -24.89 -1.77 2.79
C SER A 116 -23.67 -2.26 3.58
N ASP A 117 -22.52 -1.60 3.48
CA ASP A 117 -21.31 -2.04 4.14
C ASP A 117 -21.34 -1.69 5.64
N PRO A 118 -21.14 -2.68 6.54
CA PRO A 118 -21.22 -2.45 7.98
C PRO A 118 -20.13 -1.48 8.48
N CYS A 119 -19.01 -1.38 7.77
CA CYS A 119 -17.91 -0.50 8.16
C CYS A 119 -18.07 0.95 7.68
N LYS A 120 -19.04 1.25 6.79
CA LYS A 120 -19.20 2.60 6.23
C LYS A 120 -19.37 3.65 7.32
N LYS A 121 -20.28 3.40 8.27
CA LYS A 121 -20.59 4.36 9.34
C LYS A 121 -19.36 4.70 10.18
N VAL A 122 -18.60 3.70 10.61
CA VAL A 122 -17.41 3.93 11.46
C VAL A 122 -16.32 4.66 10.69
N ILE A 123 -16.06 4.28 9.44
CA ILE A 123 -15.06 4.92 8.58
C ILE A 123 -15.43 6.39 8.31
N THR A 124 -16.69 6.67 7.93
CA THR A 124 -17.14 8.04 7.64
C THR A 124 -17.09 8.92 8.90
N VAL A 125 -17.47 8.39 10.07
CA VAL A 125 -17.39 9.13 11.35
C VAL A 125 -15.94 9.43 11.71
N PHE A 126 -15.05 8.45 11.57
CA PHE A 126 -13.63 8.65 11.83
C PHE A 126 -13.03 9.70 10.89
N ASN A 127 -13.29 9.59 9.58
CA ASN A 127 -12.80 10.56 8.59
C ASN A 127 -13.25 11.99 8.92
N LYS A 128 -14.51 12.20 9.27
CA LYS A 128 -15.03 13.52 9.69
C LYS A 128 -14.30 14.07 10.91
N ARG A 129 -14.04 13.22 11.92
CA ARG A 129 -13.29 13.62 13.13
C ARG A 129 -11.84 13.96 12.81
N HIS A 130 -11.21 13.19 11.93
CA HIS A 130 -9.83 13.41 11.49
C HIS A 130 -9.69 14.75 10.77
N ILE A 131 -10.59 15.05 9.84
CA ILE A 131 -10.64 16.34 9.12
C ILE A 131 -10.85 17.49 10.11
N ALA A 132 -11.81 17.38 11.02
CA ALA A 132 -12.09 18.43 12.01
C ALA A 132 -10.89 18.71 12.93
N LYS A 133 -10.05 17.70 13.21
CA LYS A 133 -8.91 17.82 14.13
C LYS A 133 -7.61 18.25 13.44
N PHE A 134 -7.33 17.71 12.26
CA PHE A 134 -6.04 17.81 11.59
C PHE A 134 -6.10 18.55 10.25
N ASN A 135 -7.30 18.91 9.78
CA ASN A 135 -7.52 19.56 8.48
C ASN A 135 -7.02 18.71 7.28
N GLU A 136 -7.06 17.38 7.43
CA GLU A 136 -6.74 16.42 6.38
C GLU A 136 -7.63 15.16 6.51
N PRO A 137 -7.95 14.49 5.38
CA PRO A 137 -8.69 13.24 5.42
C PRO A 137 -7.90 12.16 6.16
N ALA A 138 -8.63 11.21 6.76
CA ALA A 138 -8.01 9.99 7.26
C ALA A 138 -7.29 9.26 6.12
N ASN A 139 -6.16 8.64 6.43
CA ASN A 139 -5.38 7.86 5.48
C ASN A 139 -5.26 6.41 5.98
N TYR A 140 -4.59 5.57 5.17
CA TYR A 140 -4.38 4.17 5.50
C TYR A 140 -3.82 3.97 6.92
N TYR A 141 -2.80 4.74 7.29
CA TYR A 141 -2.12 4.62 8.58
C TYR A 141 -2.96 5.11 9.77
N SER A 142 -3.65 6.25 9.62
CA SER A 142 -4.48 6.76 10.71
C SER A 142 -5.70 5.88 10.96
N ALA A 143 -6.22 5.22 9.92
CA ALA A 143 -7.27 4.21 10.05
C ALA A 143 -6.78 2.96 10.81
N GLU A 144 -5.64 2.38 10.41
CA GLU A 144 -5.07 1.21 11.09
C GLU A 144 -4.75 1.49 12.57
N MET A 145 -4.27 2.70 12.87
CA MET A 145 -3.97 3.07 14.25
C MET A 145 -5.22 3.14 15.13
N VAL A 146 -6.36 3.58 14.59
CA VAL A 146 -7.63 3.55 15.32
C VAL A 146 -8.09 2.14 15.59
N ASP A 147 -7.99 1.24 14.60
CA ASP A 147 -8.37 -0.16 14.79
C ASP A 147 -7.48 -0.84 15.84
N ALA A 148 -6.16 -0.59 15.81
CA ALA A 148 -5.23 -1.12 16.81
C ALA A 148 -5.58 -0.64 18.23
N ILE A 149 -5.87 0.66 18.41
CA ILE A 149 -6.28 1.21 19.71
C ILE A 149 -7.65 0.68 20.14
N ALA A 150 -8.58 0.48 19.20
CA ALA A 150 -9.90 -0.07 19.49
C ALA A 150 -9.82 -1.51 20.02
N ILE A 151 -8.98 -2.36 19.41
CA ILE A 151 -8.72 -3.73 19.87
C ILE A 151 -8.16 -3.71 21.30
N ILE A 152 -7.13 -2.89 21.56
CA ILE A 152 -6.52 -2.77 22.89
C ILE A 152 -7.56 -2.29 23.92
N ALA A 153 -8.34 -1.27 23.57
CA ALA A 153 -9.37 -0.73 24.45
C ALA A 153 -10.46 -1.77 24.77
N GLU A 154 -10.84 -2.61 23.80
CA GLU A 154 -11.85 -3.65 24.02
C GLU A 154 -11.35 -4.71 25.01
N VAL A 155 -10.12 -5.18 24.86
CA VAL A 155 -9.50 -6.11 25.83
C VAL A 155 -9.45 -5.49 27.21
N LEU A 156 -9.00 -4.25 27.33
CA LEU A 156 -8.86 -3.58 28.63
C LEU A 156 -10.19 -3.39 29.36
N LYS A 157 -11.33 -3.30 28.66
CA LYS A 157 -12.65 -3.27 29.30
C LYS A 157 -12.96 -4.57 30.05
N THR A 158 -12.50 -5.70 29.52
CA THR A 158 -12.76 -7.04 30.07
C THR A 158 -11.71 -7.43 31.11
N THR A 159 -10.42 -7.33 30.77
CA THR A 159 -9.31 -7.78 31.62
C THR A 159 -9.04 -6.81 32.77
N ARG A 160 -9.27 -5.51 32.56
CA ARG A 160 -8.84 -4.41 33.44
C ARG A 160 -7.36 -4.47 33.81
N ASP A 161 -6.55 -5.09 32.96
CA ASP A 161 -5.14 -5.34 33.21
C ASP A 161 -4.33 -5.04 31.94
N SER A 162 -3.37 -4.13 32.08
CA SER A 162 -2.48 -3.69 31.00
C SER A 162 -1.13 -4.38 31.02
N ALA A 163 -0.94 -5.43 31.83
CA ALA A 163 0.26 -6.27 31.78
C ALA A 163 0.39 -6.91 30.40
N GLY A 164 1.60 -6.87 29.82
CA GLY A 164 1.84 -7.23 28.42
C GLY A 164 1.35 -8.62 28.03
N GLU A 165 1.53 -9.63 28.90
CA GLU A 165 1.07 -11.00 28.63
C GLU A 165 -0.46 -11.13 28.64
N LYS A 166 -1.13 -10.57 29.66
CA LYS A 166 -2.59 -10.61 29.74
C LYS A 166 -3.27 -9.80 28.64
N LEU A 167 -2.66 -8.67 28.25
CA LEU A 167 -3.16 -7.88 27.13
C LEU A 167 -3.01 -8.67 25.81
N ARG A 168 -1.84 -9.29 25.57
CA ARG A 168 -1.64 -10.18 24.42
C ARG A 168 -2.68 -11.29 24.39
N ASP A 169 -2.82 -12.04 25.49
CA ASP A 169 -3.73 -13.18 25.57
C ASP A 169 -5.18 -12.74 25.36
N GLY A 170 -5.57 -11.56 25.87
CA GLY A 170 -6.88 -10.99 25.62
C GLY A 170 -7.10 -10.59 24.15
N ILE A 171 -6.07 -10.07 23.47
CA ILE A 171 -6.14 -9.73 22.03
C ILE A 171 -6.29 -11.02 21.19
N GLU A 172 -5.57 -12.08 21.53
CA GLU A 172 -5.61 -13.37 20.80
C GLU A 172 -6.95 -14.10 20.95
N ASN A 173 -7.77 -13.74 21.94
CA ASN A 173 -9.06 -14.35 22.24
C ASN A 173 -10.26 -13.40 22.02
N LEU A 174 -10.07 -12.31 21.27
CA LEU A 174 -11.13 -11.33 20.97
C LEU A 174 -12.17 -11.84 19.96
#